data_AF-A0A432GWC9-F1
#
_entry.id   AF-A0A432GWC9-F1
#
_cell.length_a   1.000
_cell.length_b   1.000
_cell.length_c   1.000
_cell.angle_alpha   90.00
_cell.angle_beta   90.00
_cell.angle_gamma   90.00
#
_symmetry.space_group_name_H-M   'P 1'
#
loop_
_entity.id
_entity.type
_entity.pdbx_description
1 polymer ?
#
loop_
_entity_poly.entity_id
_entity_poly.type
_entity_poly.pdbx_seq_one_letter_code
_entity_poly.pdbx_strand_id
1 'polypeptide(L)' 'MADSIPEELRSFGVTSKDFDEKKGVLTKTMGTEVDEKEVFFSLFQDLATKAINYQILQLLYWNLALYKDKLGQDSFELF' A
#
# COMPACT_ATOMS: atom_id res chain seq x y z
N MET A 1 -15.11 -3.85 12.17
CA MET A 1 -14.41 -3.16 13.28
C MET A 1 -12.92 -3.30 13.02
N ALA A 2 -12.22 -2.17 13.00
CA ALA A 2 -10.89 -1.94 12.45
C ALA A 2 -10.84 -1.93 10.90
N ASP A 3 -11.37 -0.87 10.27
CA ASP A 3 -10.93 -0.42 8.92
C ASP A 3 -9.53 0.20 9.04
N SER A 4 -8.64 -0.63 9.55
CA SER A 4 -7.32 -0.29 10.04
C SER A 4 -6.33 -0.54 8.93
N ILE A 5 -5.42 0.43 8.73
CA ILE A 5 -4.21 0.27 7.92
C ILE A 5 -3.74 -1.19 8.00
N PRO A 6 -3.57 -1.89 6.86
CA PRO A 6 -3.10 -3.26 6.82
C PRO A 6 -1.86 -3.45 7.69
N GLU A 7 -1.77 -4.58 8.38
CA GLU A 7 -0.65 -4.87 9.28
C GLU A 7 0.69 -4.78 8.54
N GLU A 8 0.68 -5.20 7.28
CA GLU A 8 1.79 -5.12 6.34
C GLU A 8 2.28 -3.69 6.12
N LEU A 9 1.38 -2.70 6.09
CA LEU A 9 1.76 -1.29 5.99
C LEU A 9 2.14 -0.71 7.35
N ARG A 10 1.48 -1.15 8.43
CA ARG A 10 1.86 -0.76 9.80
C ARG A 10 3.26 -1.20 10.17
N SER A 11 3.73 -2.36 9.70
CA SER A 11 5.10 -2.82 9.94
C SER A 11 6.17 -1.91 9.32
N PHE A 12 5.80 -1.10 8.33
CA PHE A 12 6.66 -0.07 7.74
C PHE A 12 6.40 1.34 8.31
N GLY A 13 5.61 1.46 9.38
CA GLY A 13 5.34 2.72 10.07
C GLY A 13 4.25 3.58 9.43
N VAL A 14 3.46 3.03 8.50
CA VAL A 14 2.33 3.75 7.90
C VAL A 14 1.22 3.94 8.93
N THR A 15 0.74 5.18 9.02
CA THR A 15 -0.32 5.59 9.95
C THR A 15 -1.62 5.92 9.22
N SER A 16 -2.71 6.06 9.96
CA SER A 16 -3.98 6.56 9.40
C SER A 16 -3.84 7.94 8.76
N LYS A 17 -2.95 8.78 9.29
CA LYS A 17 -2.66 10.09 8.72
C LYS A 17 -2.05 9.99 7.32
N ASP A 18 -1.09 9.08 7.12
CA ASP A 18 -0.47 8.84 5.81
C ASP A 18 -1.51 8.36 4.79
N PHE A 19 -2.46 7.54 5.23
CA PHE A 19 -3.58 7.11 4.39
C PHE A 19 -4.51 8.26 4.01
N ASP A 20 -4.95 9.08 4.97
CA ASP A 20 -5.84 10.21 4.70
C ASP A 20 -5.18 11.22 3.76
N GLU A 21 -3.88 11.51 3.98
CA GLU A 21 -3.09 12.36 3.10
C GLU A 21 -3.00 11.77 1.69
N LYS A 22 -2.66 10.48 1.58
CA LYS A 22 -2.53 9.81 0.27
C LYS A 22 -3.86 9.72 -0.47
N LYS A 23 -4.95 9.39 0.23
CA LYS A 23 -6.32 9.36 -0.32
C LYS A 23 -6.70 10.74 -0.82
N GLY A 24 -6.44 11.80 -0.05
CA GLY A 24 -6.70 13.18 -0.46
C GLY A 24 -5.92 13.61 -1.71
N VAL A 25 -4.67 13.18 -1.85
CA VAL A 25 -3.86 13.42 -3.06
C VAL A 25 -4.43 12.67 -4.25
N LEU A 26 -4.69 11.38 -4.13
CA LEU A 26 -5.18 10.55 -5.23
C LEU A 26 -6.56 11.01 -5.73
N THR A 27 -7.49 11.32 -4.82
CA THR A 27 -8.82 11.84 -5.18
C THR A 27 -8.72 13.15 -5.96
N LYS A 28 -7.79 14.05 -5.58
CA LYS A 28 -7.55 15.29 -6.33
C LYS A 28 -6.94 15.02 -7.71
N THR A 29 -6.06 14.04 -7.83
CA THR A 29 -5.40 13.70 -9.09
C THR A 29 -6.34 12.99 -10.06
N MET A 30 -7.18 12.07 -9.58
CA MET A 30 -8.10 11.29 -10.41
C MET A 30 -9.43 11.99 -10.64
N GLY A 31 -9.77 13.01 -9.85
CA GLY A 31 -11.03 13.75 -9.96
C GLY A 31 -12.27 12.95 -9.56
N THR A 32 -12.08 11.78 -8.96
CA THR A 32 -13.13 10.84 -8.54
C THR A 32 -12.77 10.22 -7.19
N GLU A 33 -13.74 9.61 -6.50
CA GLU A 33 -13.49 8.91 -5.25
C GLU A 33 -12.61 7.67 -5.49
N VAL A 34 -11.50 7.60 -4.75
CA VAL A 34 -10.48 6.55 -4.91
C VAL A 34 -10.75 5.41 -3.93
N ASP A 35 -10.70 4.19 -4.44
CA ASP A 35 -10.85 2.97 -3.65
C ASP A 35 -9.71 2.84 -2.63
N GLU A 36 -10.02 2.38 -1.41
CA GLU A 36 -9.03 2.27 -0.34
C GLU A 36 -7.88 1.33 -0.72
N LYS A 37 -8.14 0.30 -1.51
CA LYS A 37 -7.10 -0.62 -2.01
C LYS A 37 -6.11 0.10 -2.90
N GLU A 38 -6.56 1.02 -3.75
CA GLU A 38 -5.68 1.83 -4.59
C GLU A 38 -4.80 2.75 -3.73
N VAL A 39 -5.36 3.31 -2.65
CA VAL A 39 -4.58 4.09 -1.68
C VAL A 39 -3.49 3.22 -1.05
N PHE A 40 -3.83 2.01 -0.59
CA PHE A 40 -2.85 1.08 -0.01
C PHE A 40 -1.78 0.65 -1.01
N PHE A 41 -2.15 0.33 -2.26
CA PHE A 41 -1.19 0.03 -3.31
C PHE A 41 -0.22 1.18 -3.56
N SER A 42 -0.75 2.41 -3.59
CA SER A 42 0.09 3.59 -3.80
C SER A 42 1.03 3.86 -2.62
N LEU A 43 0.63 3.54 -1.39
CA LEU A 43 1.51 3.60 -0.22
C LEU A 43 2.64 2.56 -0.28
N PHE A 44 2.37 1.33 -0.72
CA PHE A 44 3.41 0.33 -0.96
C PHE A 44 4.41 0.80 -2.03
N GLN A 45 3.93 1.44 -3.11
CA GLN A 45 4.80 2.00 -4.16
C GLN A 45 5.68 3.15 -3.65
N ASP A 46 5.12 4.04 -2.82
CA ASP A 46 5.90 5.12 -2.20
C ASP A 46 7.01 4.57 -1.31
N LEU A 47 6.71 3.53 -0.51
CA LEU A 47 7.70 2.86 0.33
C LEU A 47 8.78 2.16 -0.52
N ALA A 48 8.37 1.48 -1.60
CA ALA A 48 9.30 0.81 -2.51
C ALA A 48 10.25 1.81 -3.18
N THR A 49 9.75 2.99 -3.57
CA THR A 49 10.57 4.07 -4.16
C THR A 49 11.57 4.65 -3.16
N LYS A 50 11.24 4.65 -1.86
CA LYS A 50 12.11 5.12 -0.78
C LYS A 50 13.05 4.04 -0.24
N ALA A 51 12.94 2.80 -0.71
CA ALA A 51 13.76 1.70 -0.22
C ALA A 51 15.24 1.94 -0.54
N ILE A 52 16.05 2.06 0.51
CA ILE A 52 17.49 2.38 0.41
C ILE A 52 18.34 1.17 0.00
N ASN A 53 17.78 -0.04 0.03
CA ASN A 53 18.48 -1.27 -0.35
C ASN A 53 17.54 -2.38 -0.81
N TYR A 54 18.11 -3.39 -1.46
CA TYR A 54 17.37 -4.53 -2.01
C TYR A 54 16.68 -5.39 -0.96
N GLN A 55 17.20 -5.50 0.26
CA GLN A 55 16.57 -6.29 1.32
C GLN A 55 15.25 -5.67 1.78
N ILE A 56 15.23 -4.35 1.98
CA ILE A 56 14.01 -3.59 2.31
C ILE A 56 13.01 -3.69 1.16
N LEU A 57 13.48 -3.57 -0.08
CA LEU A 57 12.63 -3.70 -1.27
C LEU A 57 12.00 -5.09 -1.38
N GLN A 58 12.78 -6.16 -1.16
CA GLN A 58 12.27 -7.54 -1.14
C GLN A 58 11.22 -7.74 -0.05
N LEU A 59 11.45 -7.21 1.16
CA LEU A 59 10.50 -7.30 2.26
C LEU A 59 9.20 -6.53 1.95
N LEU A 60 9.29 -5.37 1.29
CA LEU A 60 8.12 -4.60 0.85
C LEU A 60 7.28 -5.37 -0.17
N TYR A 61 7.91 -5.96 -1.19
CA TYR A 61 7.21 -6.78 -2.18
C TYR A 61 6.59 -8.05 -1.56
N TRP A 62 7.26 -8.66 -0.59
CA TRP A 62 6.71 -9.79 0.15
C TRP A 62 5.44 -9.40 0.92
N ASN A 63 5.48 -8.28 1.64
CA ASN A 63 4.31 -7.75 2.36
C ASN A 63 3.18 -7.36 1.41
N LEU A 64 3.50 -6.79 0.24
CA LEU A 64 2.52 -6.51 -0.79
C LEU A 64 1.85 -7.80 -1.31
N ALA A 65 2.62 -8.87 -1.51
CA ALA A 65 2.09 -10.15 -1.94
C ALA A 65 1.15 -10.76 -0.88
N LEU A 66 1.51 -10.70 0.40
CA LEU A 66 0.64 -11.13 1.51
C LEU A 66 -0.65 -10.32 1.57
N TYR A 67 -0.57 -9.00 1.37
CA TYR A 67 -1.74 -8.14 1.31
C TYR A 67 -2.66 -8.51 0.12
N LYS A 68 -2.09 -8.75 -1.07
CA LYS A 68 -2.84 -9.20 -2.25
C LYS A 68 -3.52 -10.56 -2.03
N ASP A 69 -2.80 -11.50 -1.43
CA ASP A 69 -3.33 -12.83 -1.08
C ASP A 69 -4.55 -12.73 -0.14
N LYS A 70 -4.48 -11.86 0.87
CA LYS A 70 -5.62 -11.55 1.76
C LYS A 70 -6.83 -10.96 1.03
N LEU A 71 -6.61 -10.29 -0.11
CA LEU A 71 -7.68 -9.78 -0.96
C LEU A 71 -8.24 -10.83 -1.94
N GLY A 72 -7.70 -12.06 -1.93
CA GLY A 72 -8.04 -13.10 -2.90
C GLY A 72 -7.53 -12.80 -4.31
N GLN A 73 -6.52 -11.95 -4.44
CA GLN A 73 -5.88 -11.61 -5.71
C GLN A 73 -4.60 -12.44 -5.87
N ASP A 74 -4.34 -12.93 -7.08
CA ASP A 74 -3.11 -13.68 -7.35
C ASP A 74 -1.89 -12.81 -7.06
N SER A 75 -1.10 -13.26 -6.10
CA SER A 75 -0.02 -12.48 -5.47
C SER A 75 1.17 -12.25 -6.43
N PHE A 76 1.18 -12.95 -7.57
CA PHE A 76 2.29 -13.02 -8.53
C PHE A 76 1.87 -12.84 -10.00
N GLU A 77 0.70 -12.27 -10.29
CA GLU A 77 0.48 -11.75 -11.66
C GLU A 77 1.39 -10.53 -11.86
N LEU A 78 2.58 -10.83 -12.39
CA LEU A 78 3.51 -9.86 -12.97
C LEU A 78 2.85 -9.31 -14.24
N PHE A 79 2.66 -8.00 -14.28
CA PHE A 79 2.39 -7.26 -15.52
C PHE A 79 3.52 -7.48 -16.54
#